data_AF-A0A4V6IKT8-F1
#
_entry.id   AF-A0A4V6IKT8-F1
#
_cell.length_a   1.000
_cell.length_b   1.000
_cell.length_c   1.000
_cell.angle_alpha   90.00
_cell.angle_beta   90.00
_cell.angle_gamma   90.00
#
_symmetry.space_group_name_H-M   'P 1'
#
loop_
_entity.id
_entity.type
_entity.pdbx_description
1 polymer ?
#
loop_
_entity_poly.entity_id
_entity_poly.type
_entity_poly.pdbx_seq_one_letter_code
_entity_poly.pdbx_strand_id
1 'polypeptide(L)'
;MKLQDKLHALKQEFEANAPKEALEIMHQATRDLAASHLLDRIPKAGMQAPAFALADASGQRVASQDLLARGPLVITFYRGAW
;
A
#
# COMPACT_ATOMS: atom_id res chain seq x y z
N MET A 1 -20.60 -15.18 -5.85
CA MET A 1 -19.55 -14.46 -6.61
C MET A 1 -18.44 -14.06 -5.65
N LYS A 2 -17.17 -14.38 -5.94
CA LYS A 2 -16.04 -14.08 -5.04
C LYS A 2 -15.66 -12.60 -5.16
N LEU A 3 -14.98 -12.06 -4.14
CA LEU A 3 -14.50 -10.66 -4.16
C LEU A 3 -13.58 -10.41 -5.37
N GLN A 4 -12.70 -11.37 -5.69
CA GLN A 4 -11.80 -11.26 -6.83
C GLN A 4 -12.55 -11.04 -8.16
N ASP A 5 -13.66 -11.76 -8.37
CA ASP A 5 -14.46 -11.65 -9.58
C ASP A 5 -15.06 -10.24 -9.72
N LYS A 6 -15.53 -9.66 -8.60
CA LYS A 6 -16.05 -8.28 -8.55
C LYS A 6 -14.96 -7.25 -8.90
N LEU A 7 -13.76 -7.44 -8.36
CA LEU A 7 -12.63 -6.54 -8.60
C LEU A 7 -12.16 -6.58 -10.06
N HIS A 8 -12.14 -7.77 -10.66
CA HIS A 8 -11.82 -7.92 -12.08
C HIS A 8 -12.85 -7.23 -12.97
N ALA A 9 -14.15 -7.44 -12.69
CA ALA A 9 -15.21 -6.79 -13.45
C ALA A 9 -15.11 -5.26 -13.36
N LEU A 10 -14.91 -4.71 -12.16
CA LEU A 10 -14.72 -3.27 -11.94
C LEU A 10 -13.52 -2.71 -12.71
N LYS A 11 -12.40 -3.44 -12.71
CA LYS A 11 -11.20 -3.04 -13.45
C LYS A 11 -11.46 -3.01 -14.96
N GLN A 12 -12.10 -4.05 -15.51
CA GLN A 12 -12.43 -4.12 -16.94
C GLN A 12 -13.37 -2.98 -17.37
N GLU A 13 -14.38 -2.68 -16.54
CA GLU A 13 -15.30 -1.58 -16.81
C GLU A 13 -14.59 -0.23 -16.80
N PHE A 14 -13.66 0.00 -15.86
CA PHE A 14 -12.84 1.21 -15.85
C PHE A 14 -11.96 1.33 -17.10
N GLU A 15 -11.26 0.26 -17.48
CA GLU A 15 -10.37 0.24 -18.64
C GLU A 15 -11.13 0.43 -19.97
N ALA A 16 -12.38 -0.03 -20.06
CA ALA A 16 -13.20 0.18 -21.25
C ALA A 16 -13.63 1.65 -21.45
N ASN A 17 -13.73 2.42 -20.36
CA ASN A 17 -14.30 3.77 -20.37
C ASN A 17 -13.26 4.88 -20.20
N ALA A 18 -12.02 4.57 -19.83
CA ALA A 18 -10.99 5.56 -19.59
C ALA A 18 -10.33 6.04 -20.92
N PRO A 19 -9.85 7.31 -20.97
CA PRO A 19 -9.07 7.80 -22.10
C PRO A 19 -7.79 6.96 -22.32
N LYS A 20 -7.45 6.67 -23.58
CA LYS A 20 -6.32 5.80 -23.93
C LYS A 20 -5.00 6.29 -23.34
N GLU A 21 -4.76 7.59 -23.39
CA GLU A 21 -3.53 8.20 -22.89
C GLU A 21 -3.41 8.03 -21.37
N ALA A 22 -4.51 8.19 -20.64
CA ALA A 22 -4.54 7.99 -19.19
C ALA A 22 -4.34 6.51 -18.81
N LEU A 23 -4.94 5.59 -19.58
CA LEU A 23 -4.73 4.15 -19.40
C LEU A 23 -3.28 3.75 -19.62
N GLU A 24 -2.65 4.24 -20.69
CA GLU A 24 -1.24 3.94 -20.96
C GLU A 24 -0.32 4.45 -19.85
N ILE A 25 -0.58 5.65 -19.30
CA ILE A 25 0.17 6.16 -18.14
C ILE A 25 0.00 5.22 -16.93
N MET A 26 -1.23 4.80 -16.61
CA MET A 26 -1.49 3.90 -15.48
C MET A 26 -0.83 2.52 -15.66
N HIS A 27 -0.93 1.96 -16.87
CA HIS A 27 -0.28 0.70 -17.20
C HIS A 27 1.24 0.82 -17.13
N GLN A 28 1.81 1.90 -17.65
CA GLN A 28 3.24 2.14 -17.59
C GLN A 28 3.74 2.26 -16.14
N ALA A 29 3.08 3.07 -15.31
CA ALA A 29 3.42 3.20 -13.89
C ALA A 29 3.35 1.85 -13.15
N THR A 30 2.40 0.99 -13.52
CA THR A 30 2.30 -0.37 -12.96
C THR A 30 3.47 -1.26 -13.41
N ARG A 31 3.85 -1.20 -14.70
CA ARG A 31 5.01 -1.93 -15.22
C ARG A 31 6.31 -1.47 -14.56
N ASP A 32 6.50 -0.16 -14.41
CA ASP A 32 7.69 0.41 -13.77
C ASP A 32 7.78 -0.03 -12.31
N LEU A 33 6.65 -0.02 -11.58
CA LEU A 33 6.60 -0.51 -10.21
C LEU A 33 6.96 -2.00 -10.13
N ALA A 34 6.47 -2.84 -11.05
CA ALA A 34 6.84 -4.25 -11.10
C ALA A 34 8.33 -4.46 -11.42
N ALA A 35 8.90 -3.63 -12.30
CA ALA A 35 10.31 -3.66 -12.68
C ALA A 35 11.26 -3.06 -11.62
N SER A 36 10.73 -2.33 -10.64
CA SER A 36 11.54 -1.66 -9.61
C SER A 36 12.22 -2.61 -8.61
N HIS A 37 11.88 -3.91 -8.62
CA HIS A 37 12.36 -4.89 -7.64
C HIS A 37 12.04 -4.51 -6.17
N LEU A 38 11.14 -3.56 -5.93
CA LEU A 38 10.74 -3.16 -4.58
C LEU A 38 10.14 -4.33 -3.78
N LEU A 39 9.46 -5.24 -4.49
CA LEU A 39 8.87 -6.43 -3.88
C LEU A 39 9.92 -7.36 -3.26
N ASP A 40 11.15 -7.36 -3.78
CA ASP A 40 12.23 -8.23 -3.31
C ASP A 40 12.73 -7.84 -1.91
N ARG A 41 12.43 -6.61 -1.48
CA ARG A 41 12.83 -6.06 -0.18
C ARG A 41 11.70 -6.06 0.85
N ILE A 42 10.53 -6.63 0.52
CA ILE A 42 9.38 -6.65 1.42
C ILE A 42 9.57 -7.70 2.52
N PRO A 43 9.45 -7.34 3.81
CA PRO A 43 9.43 -8.29 4.91
C PRO A 43 8.31 -9.32 4.72
N LYS A 44 8.67 -10.61 4.84
CA LYS A 44 7.70 -11.71 4.76
C LYS A 44 6.99 -11.90 6.10
N ALA A 45 5.83 -12.55 6.07
CA ALA A 45 5.13 -12.94 7.28
C ALA A 45 6.05 -13.74 8.22
N GLY A 46 6.03 -13.40 9.51
CA GLY A 46 6.92 -13.98 10.52
C GLY A 46 8.28 -13.28 10.67
N MET A 47 8.66 -12.40 9.74
CA MET A 47 9.83 -11.54 9.92
C MET A 47 9.51 -10.39 10.88
N GLN A 48 10.55 -9.91 11.57
CA GLN A 48 10.44 -8.70 12.39
C GLN A 48 10.08 -7.50 11.50
N ALA A 49 9.06 -6.75 11.91
CA ALA A 49 8.67 -5.52 11.21
C ALA A 49 9.79 -4.46 11.34
N PRO A 50 10.11 -3.72 10.25
CA PRO A 50 11.06 -2.62 10.32
C PRO A 50 10.63 -1.56 11.33
N ALA A 51 11.59 -1.02 12.09
CA ALA A 51 11.32 0.10 12.98
C ALA A 51 10.98 1.35 12.17
N PHE A 52 10.05 2.17 12.69
CA PHE A 52 9.72 3.45 12.09
C PHE A 52 9.68 4.56 13.15
N ALA A 53 9.89 5.79 12.69
CA ALA A 53 9.64 7.01 13.44
C ALA A 53 8.92 7.99 12.52
N LEU A 54 7.64 8.23 12.79
CA LEU A 54 6.75 9.07 11.98
C LEU A 54 6.16 10.18 12.84
N ALA A 55 5.85 11.32 12.24
CA ALA A 55 5.08 12.35 12.91
C ALA A 55 3.60 11.94 12.97
N ASP A 56 2.96 12.16 14.12
CA ASP A 56 1.51 12.08 14.23
C ASP A 56 0.83 13.34 13.65
N ALA A 57 -0.49 13.41 13.77
CA ALA A 57 -1.29 14.53 13.25
C ALA A 57 -0.95 15.88 13.92
N SER A 58 -0.33 15.88 15.10
CA SER A 58 0.13 17.08 15.80
C SER A 58 1.59 17.46 15.46
N GLY A 59 2.27 16.64 14.66
CA GLY A 59 3.69 16.79 14.36
C GLY A 59 4.61 16.13 15.40
N GLN A 60 4.07 15.47 16.42
CA GLN A 60 4.87 14.78 17.42
C GLN A 60 5.46 13.50 16.83
N ARG A 61 6.76 13.29 17.03
CA ARG A 61 7.43 12.08 16.57
C ARG A 61 7.03 10.87 17.44
N VAL A 62 6.52 9.83 16.79
CA VAL A 62 6.16 8.55 17.38
C VAL A 62 7.09 7.47 16.82
N ALA A 63 7.80 6.77 17.68
CA ALA A 63 8.68 5.66 17.31
C ALA A 63 8.04 4.30 17.65
N SER A 64 8.14 3.34 16.73
CA SER A 64 7.55 2.00 16.91
C SER A 64 8.16 1.23 18.09
N GLN A 65 9.43 1.47 18.40
CA GLN A 65 10.15 0.84 19.51
C GLN A 65 9.58 1.26 20.87
N ASP A 66 9.24 2.54 21.02
CA ASP A 66 8.64 3.08 22.25
C ASP A 66 7.23 2.53 22.47
N LEU A 67 6.49 2.28 21.39
CA LEU A 67 5.17 1.66 21.44
C LEU A 67 5.28 0.17 21.82
N LEU A 68 6.21 -0.56 21.20
CA LEU A 68 6.45 -1.97 21.49
C LEU A 68 6.93 -2.22 22.93
N ALA A 69 7.68 -1.28 23.52
CA ALA A 69 8.08 -1.35 24.92
C ALA A 69 6.88 -1.30 25.90
N ARG A 70 5.73 -0.77 25.45
CA ARG A 70 4.49 -0.69 26.26
C ARG A 70 3.58 -1.89 26.07
N GLY A 71 3.77 -2.67 24.99
CA GLY A 71 2.96 -3.85 24.68
C GLY A 71 2.86 -4.13 23.19
N PRO A 72 2.00 -5.09 22.79
CA PRO A 72 1.79 -5.43 21.38
C PRO A 72 1.33 -4.22 20.56
N LEU A 73 1.88 -4.08 19.34
CA LEU A 73 1.55 -3.01 18.41
C LEU A 73 0.73 -3.57 17.23
N VAL A 74 -0.39 -2.92 16.92
CA VAL A 74 -1.18 -3.16 15.71
C VAL A 74 -1.01 -1.97 14.77
N ILE A 75 -0.71 -2.24 13.50
CA ILE A 75 -0.52 -1.22 12.47
C ILE A 75 -1.62 -1.38 11.43
N THR A 76 -2.35 -0.29 11.16
CA THR A 76 -3.36 -0.22 10.10
C THR A 76 -2.88 0.75 9.03
N PHE A 77 -2.75 0.26 7.80
CA PHE A 77 -2.50 1.11 6.64
C PHE A 77 -3.82 1.64 6.10
N TYR A 78 -3.99 2.95 6.14
CA TYR A 78 -5.17 3.63 5.61
C TYR A 78 -4.76 4.52 4.44
N ARG A 79 -5.53 4.47 3.35
CA ARG A 79 -5.39 5.36 2.20
C ARG A 79 -6.74 6.03 1.96
N GLY A 80 -6.81 7.34 2.18
CA GLY A 80 -8.02 8.14 2.06
C GLY A 80 -7.88 9.47 2.79
N ALA A 81 -8.94 10.26 2.79
CA ALA A 81 -9.05 11.43 3.66
C ALA A 81 -9.52 10.99 5.05
N TRP A 82 -8.97 11.60 6.09
CA TRP A 82 -9.46 11.48 7.46
C TRP A 82 -10.61 12.44 7.70
#